data_AF-A0A845VY28-F1
#
_entry.id   AF-A0A845VY28-F1
#
_cell.length_a   1.000
_cell.length_b   1.000
_cell.length_c   1.000
_cell.angle_alpha   90.00
_cell.angle_beta   90.00
_cell.angle_gamma   90.00
#
_symmetry.space_group_name_H-M   'P 1'
#
loop_
_entity.id
_entity.type
_entity.pdbx_description
1 polymer ?
#
loop_
_entity_poly.entity_id
_entity_poly.type
_entity_poly.pdbx_seq_one_letter_code
_entity_poly.pdbx_strand_id
1 'polypeptide(L)'
;MGTDILVIGTGEYVTGFVHGAAANSDKSAGVVALVLFDLRSRGKVEQISLCGRDGKRFPGIRHHFAEQISSRYQGIDASVHTFPDDNDYNP
;
A
#
# COMPACT_ATOMS: atom_id res chain seq x y z
N MET A 1 -17.30 11.76 -10.57
CA MET A 1 -17.04 11.56 -9.13
C MET A 1 -16.40 10.21 -9.00
N GLY A 2 -15.09 10.16 -8.72
CA GLY A 2 -14.43 8.92 -8.36
C GLY A 2 -14.66 8.57 -6.90
N THR A 3 -14.27 7.36 -6.50
CA THR A 3 -14.38 6.90 -5.11
C THR A 3 -13.01 7.02 -4.46
N ASP A 4 -12.95 7.73 -3.33
CA ASP A 4 -11.75 7.83 -2.50
C ASP A 4 -11.78 6.79 -1.39
N ILE A 5 -10.66 6.12 -1.17
CA ILE A 5 -10.54 5.02 -0.22
C ILE A 5 -9.54 5.37 0.88
N LEU A 6 -9.99 5.28 2.14
CA LEU A 6 -9.13 5.26 3.32
C LEU A 6 -8.99 3.81 3.82
N VAL A 7 -7.76 3.32 3.88
CA VAL A 7 -7.43 2.03 4.50
C VAL A 7 -6.80 2.29 5.87
N ILE A 8 -7.41 1.76 6.92
CA ILE A 8 -6.88 1.84 8.28
C ILE A 8 -6.15 0.53 8.61
N GLY A 9 -4.84 0.64 8.83
CA GLY A 9 -3.94 -0.46 9.09
C GLY A 9 -3.01 -0.75 7.91
N THR A 10 -1.71 -0.90 8.22
CA THR A 10 -0.63 -1.12 7.24
C THR A 10 0.03 -2.50 7.41
N GLY A 11 -0.78 -3.49 7.78
CA GLY A 11 -0.32 -4.86 8.00
C GLY A 11 0.04 -5.59 6.71
N GLU A 12 0.57 -6.81 6.84
CA GLU A 12 1.00 -7.66 5.72
C GLU A 12 -0.14 -7.92 4.73
N TYR A 13 -1.37 -8.14 5.19
CA TYR A 13 -2.49 -8.39 4.27
C TYR A 13 -2.83 -7.16 3.41
N VAL A 14 -2.59 -5.96 3.93
CA VAL A 14 -2.82 -4.72 3.22
C VAL A 14 -1.67 -4.40 2.28
N THR A 15 -0.45 -4.40 2.82
CA THR A 15 0.72 -3.82 2.17
C THR A 15 1.77 -4.83 1.71
N GLY A 16 1.66 -6.08 2.17
CA GLY A 16 2.70 -7.10 1.99
C GLY A 16 3.96 -6.86 2.83
N PHE A 17 4.03 -5.72 3.53
CA PHE A 17 5.24 -5.27 4.21
C PHE A 17 5.33 -5.81 5.66
N VAL A 18 6.38 -6.59 5.92
CA VAL A 18 6.71 -7.15 7.25
C VAL A 18 8.08 -6.66 7.71
N HIS A 19 8.27 -6.44 9.02
CA HIS A 19 9.55 -6.03 9.63
C HIS A 19 10.54 -7.20 9.80
N GLY A 20 10.45 -8.26 8.99
CA GLY A 20 11.19 -9.50 9.22
C GLY A 20 11.08 -10.48 8.06
N ALA A 21 11.20 -11.78 8.34
CA ALA A 21 11.17 -12.82 7.32
C ALA A 21 9.87 -12.75 6.50
N ALA A 22 10.00 -12.47 5.21
CA ALA A 22 8.90 -12.46 4.27
C ALA A 22 8.16 -13.80 4.33
N ALA A 23 6.83 -13.78 4.48
CA ALA A 23 6.07 -15.00 4.34
C ALA A 23 6.18 -15.48 2.88
N ASN A 24 6.60 -16.73 2.68
CA ASN A 24 6.58 -17.42 1.38
C ASN A 24 5.12 -17.72 0.94
N SER A 25 4.27 -16.70 0.86
CA SER A 25 2.83 -16.79 0.57
C SER A 25 2.39 -15.59 -0.28
N ASP A 26 1.26 -15.73 -0.99
CA ASP A 26 0.63 -14.69 -1.83
C ASP A 26 0.32 -13.38 -1.07
N LYS A 27 0.43 -13.40 0.26
CA LYS A 27 0.34 -12.22 1.15
C LYS A 27 1.46 -11.22 0.93
N SER A 28 2.62 -11.68 0.46
CA SER A 28 3.82 -10.87 0.30
C SER A 28 3.64 -9.68 -0.64
N ALA A 29 2.68 -9.69 -1.56
CA ALA A 29 2.42 -8.54 -2.44
C ALA A 29 1.53 -7.46 -1.79
N GLY A 30 0.75 -7.79 -0.76
CA GLY A 30 -0.28 -6.91 -0.21
C GLY A 30 -1.59 -6.99 -1.01
N VAL A 31 -2.45 -7.95 -0.66
CA VAL A 31 -3.68 -8.30 -1.40
C VAL A 31 -4.63 -7.11 -1.51
N VAL A 32 -4.86 -6.37 -0.42
CA VAL A 32 -5.79 -5.22 -0.43
C VAL A 32 -5.24 -4.11 -1.33
N ALA A 33 -3.96 -3.74 -1.19
CA ALA A 33 -3.37 -2.70 -2.02
C ALA A 33 -3.42 -3.06 -3.50
N LEU A 34 -3.05 -4.30 -3.87
CA LEU A 34 -3.08 -4.76 -5.25
C LEU A 34 -4.49 -4.65 -5.87
N VAL A 35 -5.52 -5.07 -5.13
CA VAL A 35 -6.92 -4.95 -5.59
C VAL A 35 -7.32 -3.48 -5.77
N LEU A 36 -6.96 -2.60 -4.84
CA LEU A 36 -7.29 -1.17 -4.94
C LEU A 36 -6.59 -0.50 -6.13
N PHE A 37 -5.33 -0.87 -6.41
CA PHE A 37 -4.61 -0.35 -7.58
C PHE A 37 -5.20 -0.86 -8.90
N ASP A 38 -5.66 -2.12 -8.95
CA ASP A 38 -6.42 -2.64 -10.11
C ASP A 38 -7.78 -1.94 -10.26
N LEU A 39 -8.48 -1.64 -9.16
CA LEU A 39 -9.72 -0.87 -9.23
C LEU A 39 -9.46 0.57 -9.71
N ARG A 40 -8.33 1.18 -9.32
CA ARG A 40 -7.90 2.49 -9.84
C ARG A 40 -7.61 2.44 -11.33
N SER A 41 -6.88 1.45 -11.81
CA SER A 41 -6.58 1.32 -13.26
C SER A 41 -7.85 1.16 -14.11
N ARG A 42 -8.93 0.66 -13.50
CA ARG A 42 -10.28 0.54 -14.10
C ARG A 42 -11.17 1.76 -13.88
N GLY A 43 -10.65 2.85 -13.31
CA GLY A 43 -11.39 4.10 -13.05
C GLY A 43 -12.46 4.01 -11.96
N LYS A 44 -12.41 2.99 -11.08
CA LYS A 44 -13.39 2.80 -9.99
C LYS A 44 -12.95 3.46 -8.68
N VAL A 45 -11.64 3.62 -8.51
CA VAL A 45 -11.01 4.27 -7.37
C VAL A 45 -10.18 5.44 -7.90
N GLU A 46 -10.27 6.58 -7.22
CA GLU A 46 -9.50 7.78 -7.55
C GLU A 46 -8.32 7.89 -6.59
N GLN A 47 -8.57 8.25 -5.33
CA GLN A 47 -7.53 8.33 -4.30
C GLN A 47 -7.46 7.07 -3.41
N ILE A 48 -6.25 6.70 -3.00
CA ILE A 48 -6.00 5.67 -1.99
C ILE A 48 -5.12 6.29 -0.90
N SER A 49 -5.60 6.25 0.34
CA SER A 49 -4.89 6.74 1.52
C SER A 49 -4.68 5.60 2.51
N LEU A 50 -3.45 5.43 3.01
CA LEU A 50 -3.10 4.47 4.04
C LEU A 50 -2.91 5.20 5.37
N CYS A 51 -3.68 4.81 6.37
CA CYS A 51 -3.53 5.28 7.74
C CYS A 51 -2.91 4.19 8.62
N GLY A 52 -1.85 4.53 9.34
CA GLY A 52 -1.11 3.63 10.21
C GLY A 52 -0.70 4.30 11.51
N ARG A 53 -0.08 3.53 12.41
CA ARG A 53 0.45 4.02 13.69
C ARG A 53 1.79 4.73 13.54
N ASP A 54 2.61 4.30 12.59
CA ASP A 54 4.01 4.70 12.47
C ASP A 54 4.34 5.15 11.04
N GLY A 55 4.53 6.46 10.89
CA GLY A 55 4.84 7.10 9.62
C GLY A 55 6.16 6.61 9.01
N LYS A 56 7.12 6.23 9.87
CA LYS A 56 8.46 5.81 9.44
C LYS A 56 8.47 4.53 8.63
N ARG A 57 7.34 3.79 8.62
CA ARG A 57 7.16 2.57 7.83
C ARG A 57 6.78 2.85 6.37
N PHE A 58 6.21 4.02 6.08
CA PHE A 58 5.65 4.32 4.76
C PHE A 58 6.69 4.38 3.64
N PRO A 59 7.93 4.88 3.85
CA PRO A 59 8.98 4.77 2.83
C PRO A 59 9.25 3.31 2.42
N GLY A 60 9.33 2.40 3.40
CA GLY A 60 9.52 0.97 3.16
C GLY A 60 8.33 0.32 2.45
N ILE A 61 7.10 0.69 2.81
CA ILE A 61 5.88 0.22 2.14
C ILE A 61 5.85 0.67 0.67
N ARG A 62 6.18 1.94 0.38
CA ARG A 62 6.22 2.44 -1.00
C ARG A 62 7.30 1.75 -1.83
N HIS A 63 8.47 1.51 -1.25
CA HIS A 63 9.52 0.72 -1.90
C HIS A 63 9.04 -0.71 -2.21
N HIS A 64 8.39 -1.36 -1.23
CA HIS A 64 7.82 -2.69 -1.40
C HIS A 64 6.76 -2.75 -2.53
N PHE A 65 5.89 -1.74 -2.65
CA PHE A 65 4.96 -1.65 -3.77
C PHE A 65 5.66 -1.48 -5.12
N ALA A 66 6.71 -0.66 -5.19
CA ALA A 66 7.48 -0.51 -6.42
C ALA A 66 8.09 -1.85 -6.86
N GLU A 67 8.66 -2.61 -5.91
CA GLU A 67 9.30 -3.90 -6.19
C GLU A 67 8.31 -5.02 -6.50
N GLN A 68 7.24 -5.17 -5.72
CA GLN A 68 6.35 -6.33 -5.83
C GLN A 68 5.16 -6.11 -6.76
N ILE A 69 4.77 -4.85 -7.00
CA ILE A 69 3.60 -4.50 -7.81
C ILE A 69 4.02 -3.79 -9.08
N SER A 70 4.57 -2.58 -9.00
CA SER A 70 4.84 -1.77 -10.19
C SER A 70 5.86 -2.41 -11.14
N SER A 71 6.83 -3.19 -10.62
CA SER A 71 7.79 -3.92 -11.46
C SER A 71 7.19 -5.14 -12.17
N ARG A 72 6.09 -5.71 -11.66
CA ARG A 72 5.50 -6.97 -12.13
C ARG A 72 4.22 -6.78 -12.95
N TYR A 73 3.47 -5.72 -12.68
CA TYR A 73 2.20 -5.42 -13.34
C TYR A 73 2.31 -4.12 -14.13
N GLN A 74 2.40 -4.24 -15.45
CA GLN A 74 2.51 -3.09 -16.34
C GLN A 74 1.25 -2.21 -16.28
N GLY A 75 1.44 -0.90 -16.14
CA GLY A 75 0.35 0.08 -16.15
C GLY A 75 -0.42 0.22 -14.84
N ILE A 76 0.06 -0.40 -13.74
CA ILE A 76 -0.51 -0.19 -12.41
C ILE A 76 0.15 1.01 -11.73
N ASP A 77 -0.65 2.02 -11.39
CA ASP A 77 -0.27 3.11 -10.50
C ASP A 77 -0.46 2.72 -9.03
N ALA A 78 0.66 2.47 -8.34
CA ALA A 78 0.70 2.09 -6.93
C ALA A 78 0.89 3.28 -5.97
N SER A 79 0.63 4.52 -6.43
CA SER A 79 0.74 5.71 -5.58
C SER A 79 -0.29 5.71 -4.44
N VAL A 80 0.15 6.13 -3.25
CA VAL A 80 -0.71 6.23 -2.06
C VAL A 80 -0.40 7.51 -1.29
N HIS A 81 -1.44 8.08 -0.68
CA HIS A 81 -1.28 9.06 0.38
C HIS A 81 -1.11 8.33 1.72
N THR A 82 -0.37 8.91 2.65
CA THR A 82 -0.05 8.25 3.91
C THR A 82 -0.29 9.18 5.09
N PHE A 83 -0.79 8.60 6.18
CA PHE A 83 -0.97 9.30 7.46
C PHE A 83 -0.58 8.36 8.61
N PRO A 84 0.20 8.80 9.60
CA PRO A 84 0.82 10.13 9.71
C PRO A 84 1.93 10.34 8.68
N ASP A 85 2.53 11.53 8.64
CA ASP A 85 3.65 11.83 7.74
C ASP A 85 4.86 10.90 8.01
N ASP A 86 5.73 10.71 7.02
CA ASP A 86 6.85 9.77 7.05
C ASP A 86 7.77 9.88 8.27
N ASN A 87 7.85 11.06 8.88
CA ASN A 87 8.73 11.33 10.03
C ASN A 87 7.97 11.35 11.37
N ASP A 88 6.66 11.19 11.34
CA ASP A 88 5.80 11.29 12.51
C ASP A 88 5.46 9.89 13.05
N TYR A 89 5.63 9.76 14.36
CA TYR A 89 5.42 8.54 15.11
C TYR A 89 4.89 8.92 16.48
N ASN A 90 3.64 8.58 16.74
CA ASN A 90 3.02 8.78 18.04
C ASN A 90 2.90 7.41 18.76
N PRO A 91 3.78 7.11 19.73
CA PRO A 91 3.91 5.80 20.36
C PRO A 91 2.68 5.32 21.17
#